data_AF-A0A3P7J896-F1
#
_entry.id   AF-A0A3P7J896-F1
#
_cell.length_a   1.000
_cell.length_b   1.000
_cell.length_c   1.000
_cell.angle_alpha   90.00
_cell.angle_beta   90.00
_cell.angle_gamma   90.00
#
_symmetry.space_group_name_H-M   'P 1'
#
loop_
_entity.id
_entity.type
_entity.pdbx_description
1 polymer ?
#
loop_
_entity_poly.entity_id
_entity_poly.type
_entity_poly.pdbx_seq_one_letter_code
_entity_poly.pdbx_strand_id
1 'polypeptide(L)'
;MVAGLVCEPMGPLEAIQIFGIQRYSNYTREKTNEGVRLKHLQLRPEDKLRNIKQNIVAMDSLVFERADTQYTPENINRELNKILAAAKAGKDLIYYTFNDKKFEKSLIEQYEKMVDLHATI
;
A
#
# COMPACT_ATOMS: atom_id res chain seq x y z
N MET A 1 -18.44 5.77 1.08
CA MET A 1 -17.76 5.24 2.28
C MET A 1 -17.86 6.27 3.39
N VAL A 2 -18.00 5.86 4.65
CA VAL A 2 -18.23 6.76 5.80
C VAL A 2 -17.05 7.71 6.05
N ALA A 3 -15.80 7.26 5.85
CA ALA A 3 -14.63 8.12 6.04
C ALA A 3 -14.67 9.39 5.17
N GLY A 4 -15.19 9.32 3.95
CA GLY A 4 -15.32 10.50 3.08
C GLY A 4 -16.38 11.52 3.52
N LEU A 5 -17.18 11.21 4.54
CA LEU A 5 -18.14 12.16 5.14
C LEU A 5 -17.54 12.95 6.30
N VAL A 6 -16.48 12.43 6.93
CA VAL A 6 -15.96 12.95 8.20
C VAL A 6 -14.49 13.35 8.15
N CYS A 7 -13.73 12.83 7.18
CA CYS A 7 -12.32 13.15 7.01
C CYS A 7 -12.15 14.25 5.96
N GLU A 8 -11.43 15.31 6.32
CA GLU A 8 -10.92 16.31 5.39
C GLU A 8 -9.78 15.74 4.50
N PRO A 9 -9.40 16.43 3.41
CA PRO A 9 -8.25 16.05 2.60
C PRO A 9 -6.97 15.98 3.44
N MET A 10 -6.23 14.88 3.28
CA MET A 10 -5.04 14.58 4.06
C MET A 10 -3.86 15.50 3.69
N GLY A 11 -3.25 16.12 4.69
CA GLY A 11 -2.02 16.89 4.55
C GLY A 11 -0.76 16.02 4.39
N PRO A 12 0.41 16.63 4.13
CA PRO A 12 1.66 15.90 3.86
C PRO A 12 2.21 15.06 5.03
N LEU A 13 1.74 15.29 6.26
CA LEU A 13 2.19 14.58 7.47
C LEU A 13 1.07 13.78 8.14
N GLU A 14 -0.07 13.65 7.47
CA GLU A 14 -1.26 13.00 8.02
C GLU A 14 -1.44 11.61 7.42
N ALA A 15 -2.20 10.76 8.10
CA ALA A 15 -2.65 9.46 7.62
C ALA A 15 -4.00 9.15 8.28
N ILE A 16 -4.86 8.39 7.60
CA ILE A 16 -6.15 7.98 8.16
C ILE A 16 -6.07 6.49 8.49
N GLN A 17 -6.12 6.16 9.78
CA GLN A 17 -6.18 4.78 10.24
C GLN A 17 -7.62 4.39 10.58
N ILE A 18 -8.10 3.29 10.00
CA ILE A 18 -9.45 2.79 10.23
C ILE A 18 -9.34 1.38 10.81
N PHE A 19 -9.96 1.20 11.97
CA PHE A 19 -9.95 -0.06 12.70
C PHE A 19 -11.25 -0.83 12.52
N GLY A 20 -11.17 -2.16 12.62
CA GLY A 20 -12.36 -3.00 12.69
C GLY A 20 -13.12 -3.18 11.39
N ILE A 21 -12.47 -2.95 10.24
CA ILE A 21 -13.10 -3.11 8.93
C ILE A 21 -13.39 -4.57 8.65
N GLN A 22 -14.54 -4.82 8.04
CA GLN A 22 -14.98 -6.13 7.59
C GLN A 22 -15.13 -6.16 6.07
N ARG A 23 -14.67 -7.24 5.45
CA ARG A 23 -14.85 -7.47 4.00
C ARG A 23 -16.21 -8.11 3.73
N TYR A 24 -17.03 -7.44 2.90
CA TYR A 24 -18.36 -7.91 2.50
C TYR A 24 -18.45 -8.42 1.06
N SER A 25 -17.38 -8.33 0.28
CA SER A 25 -17.42 -8.71 -1.14
C SER A 25 -16.07 -9.18 -1.62
N ASN A 26 -16.07 -10.15 -2.54
CA ASN A 26 -14.90 -10.61 -3.27
C ASN A 26 -14.97 -10.10 -4.72
N TYR A 27 -13.80 -9.87 -5.33
CA TYR A 27 -13.72 -9.43 -6.72
C TYR A 27 -12.58 -10.14 -7.43
N THR A 28 -12.79 -10.47 -8.71
CA THR A 28 -11.72 -10.91 -9.62
C THR A 28 -11.57 -9.92 -10.76
N ARG A 29 -10.33 -9.72 -11.23
CA ARG A 29 -10.07 -9.00 -12.46
C ARG A 29 -10.24 -9.94 -13.64
N GLU A 30 -11.08 -9.55 -14.59
CA GLU A 30 -11.27 -10.22 -15.87
C GLU A 30 -10.78 -9.28 -16.97
N LYS A 31 -9.86 -9.78 -17.81
CA LYS A 31 -9.42 -9.05 -19.00
C LYS A 31 -10.45 -9.29 -20.11
N THR A 32 -11.08 -8.23 -20.58
CA THR A 32 -12.03 -8.24 -21.70
C THR A 32 -11.46 -7.42 -22.86
N ASN A 33 -12.07 -7.54 -24.05
CA ASN A 33 -11.62 -6.81 -25.24
C ASN A 33 -11.68 -5.27 -25.09
N GLU A 34 -12.47 -4.77 -24.14
CA GLU A 34 -12.65 -3.33 -23.84
C GLU A 34 -11.83 -2.88 -22.61
N GLY A 35 -10.99 -3.75 -22.04
CA GLY A 35 -10.17 -3.46 -20.87
C GLY A 35 -10.41 -4.41 -19.69
N VAL A 36 -9.99 -3.99 -18.49
CA VAL A 36 -10.08 -4.82 -17.27
C VAL A 36 -11.37 -4.52 -16.54
N ARG A 37 -12.26 -5.52 -16.40
CA ARG A 37 -13.48 -5.41 -15.59
C ARG A 37 -13.31 -6.15 -14.26
N LEU A 38 -13.96 -5.64 -13.23
CA LEU A 38 -14.05 -6.30 -11.92
C LEU A 38 -15.33 -7.10 -11.86
N LYS A 39 -15.22 -8.42 -11.74
CA LYS A 39 -16.37 -9.31 -11.56
C LYS A 39 -16.61 -9.49 -10.06
N HIS A 40 -17.83 -9.18 -9.63
CA HIS A 40 -18.25 -9.45 -8.26
C HIS A 40 -18.40 -10.96 -8.04
N LEU A 41 -17.82 -11.45 -6.96
CA LEU A 41 -17.96 -12.83 -6.50
C LEU A 41 -18.76 -12.83 -5.20
N GLN A 42 -19.79 -13.65 -5.16
CA GLN A 42 -20.56 -13.83 -3.93
C GLN A 42 -19.65 -14.39 -2.83
N LEU A 43 -19.80 -13.86 -1.62
CA LEU A 43 -19.13 -14.40 -0.45
C LEU A 43 -19.70 -15.78 -0.14
N ARG A 44 -18.80 -16.75 -0.02
CA ARG A 44 -19.20 -18.09 0.37
C ARG A 44 -19.17 -18.21 1.90
N PRO A 45 -20.02 -19.05 2.52
CA PRO A 45 -20.03 -19.24 3.97
C PRO A 45 -18.65 -19.59 4.57
N GLU A 46 -17.82 -20.29 3.80
CA GLU A 46 -16.45 -20.69 4.17
C GLU A 46 -15.40 -19.57 4.11
N ASP A 47 -15.75 -18.36 3.65
CA ASP A 47 -14.81 -17.24 3.55
C ASP A 47 -14.41 -16.70 4.93
N LYS A 48 -13.38 -17.31 5.53
CA LYS A 48 -12.86 -16.99 6.88
C LYS A 48 -12.52 -15.51 7.06
N LEU A 49 -12.04 -14.85 6.00
CA LEU A 49 -11.68 -13.43 5.99
C LEU A 49 -12.88 -12.51 6.29
N ARG A 50 -14.11 -12.97 6.07
CA ARG A 50 -15.31 -12.21 6.42
C ARG A 50 -15.37 -11.94 7.92
N ASN A 51 -14.96 -12.87 8.78
CA ASN A 51 -15.07 -12.71 10.22
C ASN A 51 -13.82 -12.09 10.86
N ILE A 52 -12.82 -11.75 10.04
CA ILE A 52 -11.59 -11.13 10.50
C ILE A 52 -11.73 -9.62 10.38
N LYS A 53 -11.64 -8.94 11.52
CA LYS A 53 -11.53 -7.49 11.58
C LYS A 53 -10.14 -7.08 11.13
N GLN A 54 -10.07 -6.18 10.16
CA GLN A 54 -8.84 -5.66 9.62
C GLN A 54 -8.64 -4.20 10.00
N ASN A 55 -7.38 -3.81 10.12
CA ASN A 55 -6.99 -2.42 10.29
C ASN A 55 -6.30 -1.98 9.00
N ILE A 56 -6.75 -0.88 8.44
CA ILE A 56 -6.13 -0.29 7.25
C ILE A 56 -5.63 1.10 7.59
N VAL A 57 -4.56 1.50 6.91
CA VAL A 57 -4.06 2.87 6.94
C VAL A 57 -4.14 3.40 5.52
N ALA A 58 -4.85 4.51 5.33
CA ALA A 58 -4.81 5.27 4.11
C ALA A 58 -3.64 6.26 4.18
N MET A 59 -2.76 6.16 3.19
CA MET A 59 -1.66 7.09 2.91
C MET A 59 -1.76 7.47 1.43
N ASP A 60 -1.46 8.72 1.12
CA ASP A 60 -1.39 9.22 -0.24
C ASP A 60 0.06 9.39 -0.68
N SER A 61 0.30 9.19 -1.98
CA SER A 61 1.60 9.43 -2.62
C SER A 61 1.48 10.59 -3.60
N LEU A 62 2.58 11.31 -3.83
CA LEU A 62 2.64 12.34 -4.85
C LEU A 62 2.41 11.75 -6.25
N VAL A 63 1.65 12.46 -7.07
CA VAL A 63 1.48 12.13 -8.49
C VAL A 63 2.53 12.89 -9.27
N PHE A 64 3.49 12.16 -9.85
CA PHE A 64 4.56 12.74 -10.65
C PHE A 64 4.21 12.70 -12.14
N GLU A 65 4.18 13.87 -12.78
CA GLU A 65 4.05 13.97 -14.25
C GLU A 65 5.32 13.48 -14.97
N ARG A 66 6.47 13.70 -14.34
CA ARG A 66 7.78 13.32 -14.87
C ARG A 66 8.53 12.48 -13.86
N ALA A 67 9.12 11.38 -14.33
CA ALA A 67 9.81 10.42 -13.49
C ALA A 67 11.10 10.97 -12.83
N ASP A 68 11.68 12.04 -13.35
CA ASP A 68 12.87 12.70 -12.78
C ASP A 68 12.56 13.48 -11.50
N THR A 69 11.38 14.08 -11.41
CA THR A 69 10.98 14.92 -10.27
C THR A 69 10.84 14.16 -8.96
N GLN A 70 10.61 12.84 -8.99
CA GLN A 70 10.49 12.03 -7.76
C GLN A 70 11.79 11.97 -6.95
N TYR A 71 12.94 12.21 -7.58
CA TYR A 71 14.26 12.09 -6.95
C TYR A 71 14.77 13.38 -6.31
N THR A 72 13.97 14.46 -6.30
CA THR A 72 14.36 15.67 -5.56
C THR A 72 14.35 15.38 -4.06
N PRO A 73 15.28 15.96 -3.27
CA PRO A 73 15.34 15.74 -1.83
C PRO A 73 14.01 16.03 -1.13
N GLU A 74 13.26 17.04 -1.59
CA GLU A 74 11.97 17.44 -1.03
C GLU A 74 10.92 16.33 -1.21
N ASN A 75 10.84 15.75 -2.41
CA ASN A 75 9.86 14.71 -2.74
C ASN A 75 10.21 13.38 -2.07
N ILE A 76 11.50 13.02 -2.05
CA ILE A 76 11.99 11.86 -1.32
C ILE A 76 11.65 11.99 0.17
N ASN A 77 11.97 13.12 0.80
CA ASN A 77 11.70 13.34 2.23
C ASN A 77 10.20 13.30 2.55
N ARG A 78 9.35 13.81 1.65
CA ARG A 78 7.90 13.75 1.81
C ARG A 78 7.38 12.31 1.80
N GLU A 79 7.75 11.52 0.80
CA GLU A 79 7.32 10.11 0.70
C GLU A 79 7.90 9.26 1.83
N LEU A 80 9.16 9.54 2.21
CA LEU A 80 9.77 8.93 3.39
C LEU A 80 8.96 9.27 4.63
N ASN A 81 8.61 10.53 4.90
CA ASN A 81 7.83 10.89 6.09
C ASN A 81 6.50 10.14 6.20
N LYS A 82 5.81 9.91 5.07
CA LYS A 82 4.57 9.10 5.03
C LYS A 82 4.81 7.65 5.45
N ILE A 83 5.92 7.05 5.03
CA ILE A 83 6.25 5.63 5.30
C ILE A 83 7.01 5.45 6.63
N LEU A 84 7.80 6.44 7.05
CA LEU A 84 8.66 6.39 8.24
C LEU A 84 7.84 6.22 9.51
N ALA A 85 6.61 6.73 9.53
CA ALA A 85 5.65 6.47 10.59
C ALA A 85 5.44 4.95 10.82
N ALA A 86 5.51 4.14 9.76
CA ALA A 86 5.46 2.69 9.86
C ALA A 86 6.81 2.08 10.26
N ALA A 87 7.93 2.53 9.67
CA ALA A 87 9.27 1.98 9.94
C ALA A 87 9.75 2.24 11.37
N LYS A 88 9.57 3.47 11.88
CA LYS A 88 9.92 3.86 13.25
C LYS A 88 9.12 3.10 14.31
N ALA A 89 7.99 2.49 13.93
CA ALA A 89 7.20 1.66 14.82
C ALA A 89 7.79 0.25 15.04
N GLY A 90 8.97 -0.06 14.46
CA GLY A 90 9.65 -1.35 14.65
C GLY A 90 8.87 -2.53 14.09
N LYS A 91 8.10 -2.31 13.02
CA LYS A 91 7.24 -3.32 12.41
C LYS A 91 7.94 -3.96 11.21
N ASP A 92 7.81 -5.28 11.10
CA ASP A 92 8.19 -6.01 9.90
C ASP A 92 7.34 -5.54 8.70
N LEU A 93 7.97 -5.50 7.52
CA LEU A 93 7.33 -5.10 6.28
C LEU A 93 7.10 -6.31 5.38
N ILE A 94 5.85 -6.54 5.00
CA ILE A 94 5.48 -7.48 3.94
C ILE A 94 5.21 -6.67 2.67
N TYR A 95 6.02 -6.87 1.63
CA TYR A 95 5.89 -6.19 0.35
C TYR A 95 5.34 -7.14 -0.73
N TYR A 96 4.22 -6.78 -1.36
CA TYR A 96 3.63 -7.55 -2.46
C TYR A 96 3.95 -6.89 -3.81
N THR A 97 4.67 -7.61 -4.68
CA THR A 97 5.12 -7.11 -6.00
C THR A 97 4.10 -7.29 -7.12
N PHE A 98 2.88 -7.73 -6.81
CA PHE A 98 1.81 -7.99 -7.79
C PHE A 98 2.24 -8.86 -8.98
N ASN A 99 3.04 -9.90 -8.70
CA ASN A 99 3.55 -10.88 -9.66
C ASN A 99 4.66 -10.36 -10.60
N ASP A 100 5.27 -9.21 -10.31
CA ASP A 100 6.51 -8.79 -10.99
C ASP A 100 7.73 -9.49 -10.36
N LYS A 101 8.15 -10.59 -10.99
CA LYS A 101 9.27 -11.41 -10.54
C LYS A 101 10.63 -10.73 -10.70
N LYS A 102 10.78 -9.85 -11.70
CA LYS A 102 12.05 -9.14 -11.92
C LYS A 102 12.23 -8.09 -10.82
N PHE A 103 11.16 -7.37 -10.50
CA PHE A 103 11.17 -6.40 -9.42
C PHE A 103 11.36 -7.07 -8.06
N GLU A 104 10.68 -8.20 -7.80
CA GLU A 104 10.86 -9.00 -6.57
C GLU A 104 12.32 -9.35 -6.32
N LYS A 105 13.01 -9.88 -7.32
CA LYS A 105 14.43 -10.21 -7.21
C LYS A 105 15.30 -8.98 -6.93
N SER A 106 15.08 -7.88 -7.67
CA SER A 106 15.83 -6.64 -7.48
C SER A 106 15.64 -6.05 -6.08
N LEU A 107 14.43 -6.14 -5.52
CA LEU A 107 14.11 -5.62 -4.20
C LEU A 107 14.82 -6.40 -3.09
N ILE A 108 14.80 -7.74 -3.18
CA ILE A 108 15.48 -8.62 -2.23
C ILE A 108 16.99 -8.38 -2.26
N GLU A 109 17.60 -8.33 -3.45
CA GLU A 109 19.03 -8.07 -3.59
C GLU A 109 19.45 -6.72 -3.00
N GLN A 110 18.60 -5.69 -3.12
CA GLN A 110 18.87 -4.38 -2.50
C GLN A 110 18.76 -4.43 -0.99
N TYR A 111 17.73 -5.12 -0.46
CA TYR A 111 17.54 -5.29 0.97
C TYR A 111 18.70 -6.04 1.63
N GLU A 112 19.11 -7.17 1.06
CA GLU A 112 20.24 -7.97 1.56
C GLU A 112 21.52 -7.13 1.64
N LYS A 113 21.81 -6.35 0.59
CA LYS A 113 22.96 -5.43 0.58
C LYS A 113 22.88 -4.36 1.66
N MET A 114 21.71 -3.78 1.89
CA MET A 114 21.52 -2.77 2.94
C MET A 114 21.70 -3.35 4.34
N VAL A 115 21.24 -4.58 4.56
CA VAL A 115 21.44 -5.33 5.82
C VAL A 115 22.92 -5.64 6.04
N ASP A 116 23.61 -6.15 5.03
CA ASP A 116 25.05 -6.44 5.10
C ASP A 116 25.87 -5.19 5.42
N LEU A 117 25.49 -4.05 4.84
CA LEU A 117 26.13 -2.75 5.05
C LEU A 117 25.79 -2.10 6.40
N HIS A 118 24.93 -2.72 7.22
CA HIS A 118 24.45 -2.15 8.49
C HIS A 118 23.91 -0.72 8.34
N ALA A 119 23.25 -0.44 7.21
CA ALA A 119 22.69 0.87 6.93
C ALA A 119 21.60 1.20 7.95
N THR A 120 21.67 2.38 8.55
CA THR A 120 20.66 2.90 9.48
C THR A 120 19.80 3.95 8.80
N ILE A 121 18.56 4.08 9.29
CA ILE A 121 17.58 5.09 8.87
C ILE A 121 18.01 6.47 9.38
#